data_AF-A0A356AK86-F1
#
_entry.id   AF-A0A356AK86-F1
#
_cell.length_a   1.000
_cell.length_b   1.000
_cell.length_c   1.000
_cell.angle_alpha   90.00
_cell.angle_beta   90.00
_cell.angle_gamma   90.00
#
_symmetry.space_group_name_H-M   'P 1'
#
loop_
_entity.id
_entity.type
_entity.pdbx_description
1 polymer ?
#
loop_
_entity_poly.entity_id
_entity_poly.type
_entity_poly.pdbx_seq_one_letter_code
_entity_poly.pdbx_strand_id
1 'polypeptide(L)'
;PQSQADRVAALFHLDSVMDMVSGAAEDERSSSKAELIRKCLIRFGINPRRAVMVGDTLYDARGAKGAGTDFIGVLYGYGSQDEMLAEFPAARFASGFPDLERMLLTK
;
A
#
# COMPACT_ATOMS: atom_id res chain seq x y z
N PRO A 1 8.36 -7.02 9.58
CA PRO A 1 9.04 -6.08 10.50
C PRO A 1 9.85 -5.03 9.72
N GLN A 2 10.06 -3.85 10.30
CA GLN A 2 10.78 -2.72 9.68
C GLN A 2 12.17 -3.13 9.18
N SER A 3 12.96 -3.82 10.01
CA SER A 3 14.30 -4.30 9.67
C SER A 3 14.35 -5.18 8.42
N GLN A 4 13.33 -6.03 8.22
CA GLN A 4 13.23 -6.87 7.04
C GLN A 4 12.80 -6.07 5.80
N ALA A 5 11.88 -5.12 5.96
CA ALA A 5 11.47 -4.23 4.87
C ALA A 5 12.66 -3.39 4.39
N ASP A 6 13.44 -2.82 5.31
CA ASP A 6 14.63 -2.04 5.00
C ASP A 6 15.68 -2.89 4.28
N ARG A 7 15.91 -4.13 4.74
CA ARG A 7 16.86 -5.04 4.11
C ARG A 7 16.46 -5.38 2.67
N VAL A 8 15.19 -5.64 2.40
CA VAL A 8 14.69 -5.92 1.05
C VAL A 8 14.80 -4.67 0.18
N ALA A 9 14.41 -3.50 0.69
CA ALA A 9 14.51 -2.24 -0.03
C ALA A 9 15.95 -1.94 -0.45
N ALA A 10 16.91 -2.09 0.47
CA ALA A 10 18.33 -1.89 0.17
C ALA A 10 18.88 -2.91 -0.84
N LEU A 11 18.50 -4.18 -0.73
CA LEU A 11 18.97 -5.24 -1.63
C LEU A 11 18.56 -4.99 -3.09
N PHE A 12 17.37 -4.44 -3.30
CA PHE A 12 16.83 -4.14 -4.63
C PHE A 12 16.99 -2.66 -5.03
N HIS A 13 17.75 -1.86 -4.26
CA HIS A 13 17.99 -0.44 -4.50
C HIS A 13 16.71 0.42 -4.62
N LEU A 14 15.65 0.01 -3.90
CA LEU A 14 14.38 0.73 -3.86
C LEU A 14 14.48 2.01 -3.03
N ASP A 15 15.50 2.13 -2.19
CA ASP A 15 15.86 3.33 -1.44
C ASP A 15 16.12 4.55 -2.34
N SER A 16 16.50 4.32 -3.61
CA SER A 16 16.69 5.39 -4.59
C SER A 16 15.38 5.98 -5.14
N VAL A 17 14.25 5.29 -4.99
CA VAL A 17 12.94 5.68 -5.54
C VAL A 17 11.84 5.79 -4.49
N MET A 18 12.12 5.49 -3.22
CA MET A 18 11.18 5.60 -2.11
C MET A 18 11.60 6.68 -1.14
N ASP A 19 10.72 7.64 -0.86
CA ASP A 19 10.97 8.67 0.15
C ASP A 19 11.00 8.11 1.58
N MET A 20 10.33 6.97 1.83
CA MET A 20 10.32 6.30 3.14
C MET A 20 9.88 4.83 3.03
N VAL A 21 10.48 3.97 3.86
CA VAL A 21 10.02 2.60 4.12
C VAL A 21 9.32 2.57 5.49
N SER A 22 8.07 2.10 5.54
CA SER A 22 7.26 2.01 6.77
C SER A 22 6.83 0.55 7.01
N GLY A 23 7.38 -0.07 8.05
CA GLY A 23 7.04 -1.41 8.50
C GLY A 23 6.71 -1.45 9.99
N ALA A 24 6.15 -2.58 10.43
CA ALA A 24 5.87 -2.83 11.85
C ALA A 24 7.16 -2.87 12.68
N ALA A 25 7.13 -2.31 13.90
CA ALA A 25 8.26 -2.41 14.82
C ALA A 25 8.54 -3.87 15.23
N GLU A 26 9.73 -4.16 15.75
CA GLU A 26 10.11 -5.54 16.10
C GLU A 26 9.39 -6.07 17.35
N ASP A 27 9.04 -5.17 18.27
CA ASP A 27 8.41 -5.42 19.56
C ASP A 27 6.89 -5.13 19.57
N GLU A 28 6.38 -4.43 18.56
CA GLU A 28 4.95 -4.21 18.38
C GLU A 28 4.25 -5.50 17.92
N ARG A 29 3.45 -6.08 18.82
CA ARG A 29 2.68 -7.31 18.56
C ARG A 29 1.70 -7.21 17.39
N SER A 30 1.32 -6.00 16.96
CA SER A 30 0.42 -5.78 15.83
C SER A 30 0.31 -4.29 15.47
N SER A 31 1.24 -3.70 14.73
CA SER A 31 0.95 -2.43 14.04
C SER A 31 -0.03 -2.74 12.91
N SER A 32 -1.22 -2.16 12.95
CA SER A 32 -2.19 -2.37 11.88
C SER A 32 -1.67 -1.75 10.58
N LYS A 33 -2.05 -2.33 9.42
CA LYS A 33 -1.65 -1.78 8.12
C LYS A 33 -2.12 -0.33 7.94
N ALA A 34 -3.29 0.00 8.50
CA ALA A 34 -3.81 1.36 8.53
C ALA A 34 -2.91 2.33 9.32
N GLU A 35 -2.34 1.92 10.45
CA GLU A 35 -1.38 2.76 11.21
C GLU A 35 -0.08 2.97 10.43
N LEU A 36 0.44 1.92 9.78
CA LEU A 36 1.65 2.05 8.95
C LEU A 36 1.44 3.02 7.79
N ILE A 37 0.28 2.99 7.13
CA ILE A 37 -0.08 3.94 6.07
C ILE A 37 -0.23 5.35 6.64
N ARG A 38 -0.96 5.53 7.76
CA ARG A 38 -1.12 6.84 8.40
C ARG A 38 0.19 7.46 8.86
N LYS A 39 1.14 6.64 9.34
CA LYS A 39 2.49 7.08 9.69
C LYS A 39 3.18 7.75 8.49
N CYS A 40 3.06 7.17 7.29
CA CYS A 40 3.55 7.80 6.06
C CYS A 40 2.84 9.12 5.77
N LEU A 41 1.51 9.13 5.79
CA LEU A 41 0.72 10.32 5.49
C LEU A 41 1.05 11.49 6.44
N ILE A 42 1.18 11.21 7.74
CA ILE A 42 1.55 12.20 8.76
C ILE A 42 2.97 12.71 8.52
N ARG A 43 3.93 11.82 8.26
CA ARG A 43 5.34 12.19 8.02
C ARG A 43 5.50 13.21 6.90
N PHE A 44 4.70 13.08 5.84
CA PHE A 44 4.75 13.94 4.65
C PHE A 44 3.65 15.02 4.60
N GLY A 45 2.77 15.10 5.60
CA GLY A 45 1.66 16.06 5.61
C GLY A 45 0.65 15.86 4.47
N ILE A 46 0.47 14.63 4.01
CA ILE A 46 -0.39 14.30 2.87
C ILE A 46 -1.81 14.01 3.35
N ASN A 47 -2.81 14.66 2.75
CA ASN A 47 -4.22 14.31 2.98
C ASN A 47 -4.51 12.91 2.42
N PRO A 48 -5.14 11.98 3.18
CA PRO A 48 -5.47 10.64 2.71
C PRO A 48 -6.22 10.62 1.36
N ARG A 49 -7.10 11.59 1.11
CA ARG A 49 -7.85 11.72 -0.17
C ARG A 49 -6.99 12.13 -1.37
N ARG A 50 -5.73 12.47 -1.14
CA ARG A 50 -4.73 12.76 -2.18
C ARG A 50 -3.68 11.65 -2.29
N ALA A 51 -3.93 10.51 -1.65
CA ALA A 51 -3.07 9.35 -1.67
C ALA A 51 -3.84 8.10 -2.09
N VAL A 52 -3.14 7.18 -2.74
CA VAL A 52 -3.67 5.88 -3.13
C VAL A 52 -2.76 4.80 -2.55
N MET A 53 -3.34 3.80 -1.90
CA MET A 53 -2.65 2.58 -1.51
C MET A 53 -2.69 1.59 -2.68
N VAL A 54 -1.53 1.07 -3.07
CA VAL A 54 -1.41 0.00 -4.07
C VAL A 54 -1.01 -1.28 -3.36
N GLY A 55 -1.77 -2.36 -3.55
CA GLY A 55 -1.47 -3.64 -2.91
C GLY A 55 -2.29 -4.78 -3.53
N ASP A 56 -2.00 -6.02 -3.14
CA ASP A 56 -2.50 -7.22 -3.80
C ASP A 56 -3.40 -8.08 -2.90
N THR A 57 -3.55 -7.72 -1.63
CA THR A 57 -4.28 -8.53 -0.65
C THR A 57 -5.45 -7.79 -0.02
N LEU A 58 -6.38 -8.56 0.58
CA LEU A 58 -7.45 -8.01 1.42
C LEU A 58 -6.91 -7.17 2.59
N TYR A 59 -5.70 -7.46 3.09
CA TYR A 59 -5.07 -6.68 4.16
C TYR A 59 -4.66 -5.28 3.67
N ASP A 60 -4.27 -5.13 2.41
CA ASP A 60 -4.02 -3.83 1.78
C ASP A 60 -5.31 -3.05 1.60
N ALA A 61 -6.35 -3.70 1.09
CA ALA A 61 -7.68 -3.11 0.93
C ALA A 61 -8.23 -2.61 2.28
N ARG A 62 -8.16 -3.46 3.31
CA ARG A 62 -8.55 -3.10 4.69
C ARG A 62 -7.68 -1.98 5.25
N GLY A 63 -6.38 -2.02 5.01
CA GLY A 63 -5.42 -0.99 5.42
C GLY A 63 -5.74 0.37 4.81
N ALA A 64 -5.97 0.41 3.50
CA ALA A 64 -6.34 1.60 2.74
C ALA A 64 -7.65 2.21 3.26
N LYS A 65 -8.68 1.38 3.43
CA LYS A 65 -9.97 1.78 4.01
C LYS A 65 -9.82 2.36 5.41
N GLY A 66 -9.04 1.70 6.27
CA GLY A 66 -8.74 2.20 7.61
C GLY A 66 -8.01 3.53 7.58
N ALA A 67 -7.02 3.69 6.70
CA ALA A 67 -6.25 4.92 6.56
C ALA A 67 -7.00 6.06 5.88
N GLY A 68 -8.10 5.76 5.17
CA GLY A 68 -8.91 6.74 4.44
C GLY A 68 -8.33 7.13 3.08
N THR A 69 -7.45 6.31 2.52
CA THR A 69 -6.89 6.50 1.17
C THR A 69 -7.78 5.83 0.12
N ASP A 70 -7.60 6.19 -1.14
CA ASP A 70 -8.07 5.34 -2.25
C ASP A 70 -7.27 4.03 -2.29
N PHE A 71 -7.78 3.04 -3.02
CA PHE A 71 -7.14 1.74 -3.16
C PHE A 71 -7.13 1.25 -4.62
N ILE A 72 -5.96 0.81 -5.07
CA ILE A 72 -5.79 0.07 -6.32
C ILE A 72 -5.26 -1.33 -5.98
N GLY A 73 -6.09 -2.34 -6.26
CA GLY A 73 -5.73 -3.74 -6.16
C GLY A 73 -4.93 -4.20 -7.38
N VAL A 74 -3.78 -4.84 -7.18
CA VAL A 74 -3.04 -5.46 -8.29
C VAL A 74 -3.31 -6.96 -8.34
N LEU A 75 -3.62 -7.49 -9.53
CA LEU A 75 -4.06 -8.89 -9.70
C LEU A 75 -2.92 -9.87 -10.00
N TYR A 76 -1.67 -9.39 -9.98
CA TYR A 76 -0.46 -10.19 -10.20
C TYR A 76 0.26 -10.56 -8.89
N GLY A 77 -0.43 -10.43 -7.75
CA GLY A 77 0.06 -10.85 -6.43
C GLY A 77 -0.67 -12.07 -5.88
N TYR A 78 -0.85 -12.13 -4.56
CA TYR A 78 -1.31 -13.32 -3.85
C TYR A 78 -2.82 -13.33 -3.52
N GLY A 79 -3.44 -12.17 -3.35
CA GLY A 79 -4.86 -12.08 -3.00
C GLY A 79 -5.80 -12.16 -4.20
N SER A 80 -7.08 -12.42 -3.92
CA SER A 80 -8.12 -12.42 -4.95
C SER A 80 -8.82 -11.08 -5.08
N GLN A 81 -9.35 -10.80 -6.27
CA GLN A 81 -10.18 -9.61 -6.52
C GLN A 81 -11.40 -9.57 -5.60
N ASP A 82 -12.05 -10.71 -5.36
CA ASP A 82 -13.27 -10.80 -4.56
C ASP A 82 -13.02 -10.47 -3.08
N GLU A 83 -11.92 -10.96 -2.50
CA GLU A 83 -11.56 -10.62 -1.12
C GLU A 83 -11.19 -9.13 -0.97
N MET A 84 -10.52 -8.55 -1.96
CA MET A 84 -10.22 -7.12 -1.98
C MET A 84 -11.50 -6.27 -2.11
N LEU A 85 -12.44 -6.67 -2.97
CA LEU A 85 -13.74 -6.00 -3.14
C LEU A 85 -14.59 -6.07 -1.87
N ALA A 86 -14.56 -7.19 -1.15
CA ALA A 86 -15.28 -7.34 0.11
C ALA A 86 -14.80 -6.33 1.17
N GLU A 87 -13.50 -6.06 1.22
CA GLU A 87 -12.93 -5.05 2.12
C GLU A 87 -13.14 -3.62 1.61
N PHE A 88 -12.94 -3.39 0.31
CA PHE A 88 -12.98 -2.08 -0.35
C PHE A 88 -13.84 -2.12 -1.64
N PRO A 89 -15.16 -1.91 -1.56
CA PRO A 89 -16.06 -2.05 -2.72
C PRO A 89 -15.82 -1.09 -3.89
N ALA A 90 -15.20 0.07 -3.61
CA ALA A 90 -14.84 1.07 -4.63
C ALA A 90 -13.43 0.87 -5.22
N ALA A 91 -12.79 -0.27 -4.94
CA ALA A 91 -11.44 -0.55 -5.41
C ALA A 91 -11.40 -0.59 -6.93
N ARG A 92 -10.31 -0.07 -7.49
CA ARG A 92 -9.96 -0.27 -8.90
C ARG A 92 -8.91 -1.37 -8.99
N PHE A 93 -8.85 -2.07 -10.12
CA PHE A 93 -7.93 -3.18 -10.30
C PHE A 93 -7.03 -3.01 -11.52
N ALA A 94 -5.76 -3.36 -11.36
CA ALA A 94 -4.77 -3.43 -12.43
C ALA A 94 -4.37 -4.90 -12.66
N SER A 95 -4.49 -5.39 -13.90
CA SER A 95 -4.12 -6.77 -14.24
C SER A 95 -2.61 -6.94 -14.46
N GLY A 96 -1.89 -5.84 -14.65
CA GLY A 96 -0.45 -5.79 -14.85
C GLY A 96 0.11 -4.38 -14.69
N PHE A 97 1.43 -4.25 -14.78
CA PHE A 97 2.12 -2.96 -14.69
C PHE A 97 1.62 -1.90 -15.69
N PRO A 98 1.35 -2.22 -16.98
CA PRO A 98 0.84 -1.23 -17.94
C PRO A 98 -0.55 -0.66 -17.57
N ASP A 99 -1.38 -1.44 -16.86
CA ASP A 99 -2.66 -0.95 -16.38
C ASP A 99 -2.45 0.00 -15.20
N LEU A 100 -1.61 -0.40 -14.25
CA LEU A 100 -1.28 0.42 -13.08
C LEU A 100 -0.67 1.77 -13.49
N GLU A 101 0.28 1.75 -14.42
CA GLU A 101 0.91 2.95 -14.96
C GLU A 101 -0.13 3.91 -15.56
N ARG A 102 -1.01 3.41 -16.43
CA ARG A 102 -2.11 4.21 -17.01
C ARG A 102 -3.02 4.78 -15.93
N MET A 103 -3.34 4.00 -14.90
CA MET A 103 -4.22 4.45 -13.81
C MET A 103 -3.60 5.55 -12.95
N LEU A 104 -2.28 5.56 -12.79
CA LEU A 104 -1.57 6.54 -11.94
C LEU A 104 -1.13 7.81 -12.70
N LEU A 105 -0.80 7.69 -13.99
CA LEU A 105 -0.18 8.78 -14.76
C LEU A 105 -1.13 9.53 -15.69
N THR A 106 -2.32 9.00 -15.94
CA THR A 106 -3.30 9.69 -16.79
C THR A 106 -4.07 10.74 -15.98
N LYS A 107 -3.97 12.01 -16.40
CA LYS A 107 -4.72 13.15 -15.83
C LYS A 107 -6.18 13.15 -16.27
#